data_AF-A0A3M7H247-F1
#
_entry.id   AF-A0A3M7H247-F1
#
_cell.length_a   1.000
_cell.length_b   1.000
_cell.length_c   1.000
_cell.angle_alpha   90.00
_cell.angle_beta   90.00
_cell.angle_gamma   90.00
#
_symmetry.space_group_name_H-M   'P 1'
#
loop_
_entity.id
_entity.type
_entity.pdbx_description
1 polymer ?
#
loop_
_entity_poly.entity_id
_entity_poly.type
_entity_poly.pdbx_seq_one_letter_code
_entity_poly.pdbx_strand_id
1 'polypeptide(L)'
;MEMNVAEYLLPGVSSLDQLLFVVCLIVVVTLDVITKHCVGQKPINKRETRRCGMDIGPVVTLTAVHELRNLSSIPRRRRALLEKIAKATTCIHHRTQAPRIAEKWLAEAKALEETILMILSKQPKREYIDEECKHADDKKCKYAADKLKCTADEYEYDDDEDDDECEYTDGDDDDDDDAAYWAIA
;
A
#
# COMPACT_ATOMS: atom_id res chain seq x y z
N MET A 1 -13.35 14.37 -12.24
CA MET A 1 -13.69 14.01 -10.85
C MET A 1 -12.72 12.90 -10.48
N GLU A 2 -11.65 13.23 -9.75
CA GLU A 2 -10.65 12.24 -9.35
C GLU A 2 -11.31 11.19 -8.46
N MET A 3 -11.34 9.94 -8.91
CA MET A 3 -11.85 8.84 -8.11
C MET A 3 -10.86 8.56 -6.98
N ASN A 4 -11.33 8.66 -5.74
CA ASN A 4 -10.55 8.22 -4.58
C ASN A 4 -10.46 6.68 -4.62
N VAL A 5 -9.32 6.18 -5.09
CA VAL A 5 -9.03 4.73 -5.23
C VAL A 5 -9.31 3.99 -3.91
N ALA A 6 -9.09 4.62 -2.76
CA ALA A 6 -9.35 4.02 -1.46
C ALA A 6 -10.85 3.76 -1.21
N GLU A 7 -11.71 4.68 -1.61
CA GLU A 7 -13.16 4.55 -1.44
C GLU A 7 -13.77 3.53 -2.41
N TYR A 8 -13.18 3.41 -3.61
CA TYR A 8 -13.56 2.38 -4.59
C TYR A 8 -13.21 0.96 -4.10
N LEU A 9 -12.03 0.78 -3.52
CA LEU A 9 -11.57 -0.52 -3.04
C LEU A 9 -12.28 -0.95 -1.75
N LEU A 10 -12.52 -0.01 -0.83
CA LEU A 10 -13.18 -0.26 0.44
C LEU A 10 -14.16 0.88 0.78
N PRO A 11 -15.48 0.67 0.60
CA PRO A 11 -16.49 1.66 0.90
C PRO A 11 -16.39 2.14 2.35
N GLY A 12 -16.05 3.42 2.54
CA GLY A 12 -15.87 4.02 3.87
C GLY A 12 -14.42 4.19 4.33
N VAL A 13 -13.45 4.06 3.43
CA VAL A 13 -12.06 4.50 3.60
C VAL A 13 -11.85 5.81 2.83
N SER A 14 -11.39 6.86 3.51
CA SER A 14 -11.33 8.22 2.95
C SER A 14 -9.94 8.67 2.48
N SER A 15 -8.87 7.93 2.75
CA SER A 15 -7.52 8.27 2.31
C SER A 15 -6.64 7.03 2.07
N LEU A 16 -5.55 7.20 1.31
CA LEU A 16 -4.56 6.15 1.06
C LEU A 16 -3.85 5.68 2.35
N ASP A 17 -3.55 6.60 3.28
CA ASP A 17 -2.96 6.23 4.57
C ASP A 17 -3.92 5.34 5.38
N GLN A 18 -5.22 5.66 5.35
CA GLN A 18 -6.23 4.83 5.99
C GLN A 18 -6.42 3.49 5.28
N LEU A 19 -6.21 3.45 3.96
CA LEU A 19 -6.30 2.22 3.16
C LEU A 19 -5.24 1.21 3.59
N LEU A 20 -3.99 1.64 3.77
CA LEU A 20 -2.91 0.76 4.21
C LEU A 20 -3.22 0.12 5.57
N PHE A 21 -3.61 0.92 6.56
CA PHE A 21 -4.02 0.40 7.87
C PHE A 21 -5.16 -0.62 7.78
N VAL A 22 -6.19 -0.33 6.98
CA VAL A 22 -7.35 -1.21 6.84
C VAL A 22 -6.95 -2.51 6.13
N VAL A 23 -6.09 -2.47 5.12
CA VAL A 23 -5.53 -3.67 4.48
C VAL A 23 -4.73 -4.50 5.49
N CYS A 24 -3.86 -3.87 6.29
CA CYS A 24 -3.12 -4.56 7.36
C CYS A 24 -4.07 -5.25 8.34
N LEU A 25 -5.17 -4.58 8.69
CA LEU A 25 -6.19 -5.14 9.57
C LEU A 25 -6.93 -6.33 8.95
N ILE A 26 -7.27 -6.27 7.66
CA ILE A 26 -7.86 -7.40 6.93
C ILE A 26 -6.93 -8.61 6.99
N VAL A 27 -5.64 -8.41 6.73
CA VAL A 27 -4.63 -9.50 6.75
C VAL A 27 -4.53 -10.11 8.15
N VAL A 28 -4.35 -9.28 9.19
CA VAL A 28 -4.23 -9.74 10.58
C VAL A 28 -5.45 -10.56 11.03
N VAL A 29 -6.66 -10.03 10.80
CA VAL A 29 -7.88 -10.73 11.22
C VAL A 29 -8.09 -12.02 10.42
N THR A 30 -7.81 -12.00 9.12
CA THR A 30 -7.96 -13.18 8.26
C THR A 30 -7.01 -14.29 8.72
N LEU A 31 -5.73 -13.98 8.97
CA LEU A 31 -4.75 -14.95 9.44
C LEU A 31 -5.14 -15.57 10.78
N ASP A 32 -5.72 -14.78 11.69
CA ASP A 32 -6.16 -15.33 12.96
C ASP A 32 -7.39 -16.23 12.78
N VAL A 33 -8.37 -15.81 11.99
CA VAL A 33 -9.67 -16.51 11.85
C VAL A 33 -9.59 -17.75 10.93
N ILE A 34 -8.70 -17.79 9.94
CA ILE A 34 -8.63 -18.87 8.93
C ILE A 34 -8.19 -20.22 9.50
N THR A 35 -7.59 -20.23 10.69
CA THR A 35 -7.12 -21.46 11.36
C THR A 35 -8.25 -22.38 11.84
N LYS A 36 -9.53 -22.02 11.59
CA LYS A 36 -10.75 -22.78 11.96
C LYS A 36 -10.89 -23.13 13.45
N HIS A 37 -10.05 -22.55 14.30
CA HIS A 37 -10.15 -22.69 15.74
C HIS A 37 -10.57 -21.37 16.38
N CYS A 38 -11.17 -21.46 17.55
CA CYS A 38 -11.50 -20.35 18.40
C CYS A 38 -10.29 -19.41 18.57
N VAL A 39 -10.48 -18.12 18.27
CA VAL A 39 -9.44 -17.07 18.41
C VAL A 39 -9.16 -16.72 19.89
N GLY A 40 -10.02 -17.20 20.80
CA GLY A 40 -9.87 -17.05 22.23
C GLY A 40 -8.63 -17.75 22.78
N GLN A 41 -8.14 -17.24 23.90
CA GLN A 41 -6.96 -17.70 24.60
C GLN A 41 -7.34 -18.40 25.91
N LYS A 42 -6.72 -19.55 26.19
CA LYS A 42 -6.82 -20.28 27.46
C LYS A 42 -5.49 -20.18 28.21
N PRO A 43 -5.50 -19.95 29.54
CA PRO A 43 -4.27 -19.93 30.33
C PRO A 43 -3.61 -21.31 30.35
N ILE A 44 -2.29 -21.35 30.18
CA ILE A 44 -1.46 -22.52 30.47
C ILE A 44 -0.95 -22.42 31.91
N ASN A 45 -0.48 -21.22 32.27
CA ASN A 45 0.03 -20.88 33.60
C ASN A 45 -0.31 -19.40 33.90
N LYS A 46 0.25 -18.83 34.98
CA LYS A 46 -0.01 -17.43 35.37
C LYS A 46 0.50 -16.38 34.38
N ARG A 47 1.46 -16.73 33.51
CA ARG A 47 2.14 -15.80 32.60
C ARG A 47 1.86 -16.08 31.12
N GLU A 48 1.37 -17.26 30.81
CA GLU A 48 1.30 -17.77 29.45
C GLU A 48 -0.11 -18.24 29.11
N THR A 49 -0.53 -17.89 27.90
CA THR A 49 -1.80 -18.31 27.31
C THR A 49 -1.53 -19.01 25.98
N ARG A 50 -2.42 -19.93 25.61
CA ARG A 50 -2.43 -20.56 24.29
C ARG A 50 -3.80 -20.43 23.66
N ARG A 51 -3.85 -20.58 22.35
CA ARG A 51 -5.11 -20.63 21.61
C ARG A 51 -6.02 -21.76 22.12
N CYS A 52 -7.32 -21.48 22.17
CA CYS A 52 -8.31 -22.39 22.74
C CYS A 52 -8.35 -23.76 22.06
N GLY A 53 -8.21 -23.81 20.73
CA GLY A 53 -8.21 -25.06 19.94
C GLY A 53 -9.57 -25.72 19.75
N MET A 54 -10.67 -25.12 20.22
CA MET A 54 -12.02 -25.58 19.85
C MET A 54 -12.34 -25.16 18.42
N ASP A 55 -12.92 -26.06 17.63
CA ASP A 55 -13.30 -25.78 16.26
C ASP A 55 -14.37 -24.69 16.16
N ILE A 56 -14.25 -23.89 15.11
CA ILE A 56 -15.23 -22.92 14.64
C ILE A 56 -15.68 -23.38 13.26
N GLY A 57 -16.99 -23.39 13.04
CA GLY A 57 -17.56 -23.87 11.78
C GLY A 57 -17.02 -23.09 10.58
N PRO A 58 -16.73 -23.76 9.45
CA PRO A 58 -16.16 -23.11 8.27
C PRO A 58 -17.04 -21.98 7.73
N VAL A 59 -18.37 -22.12 7.83
CA VAL A 59 -19.32 -21.05 7.48
C VAL A 59 -19.09 -19.80 8.32
N VAL A 60 -18.86 -19.95 9.63
CA VAL A 60 -18.60 -18.83 10.54
C VAL A 60 -17.28 -18.15 10.18
N THR A 61 -16.24 -18.91 9.88
CA THR A 61 -14.95 -18.40 9.40
C THR A 61 -15.11 -17.61 8.10
N LEU A 62 -15.82 -18.16 7.11
CA LEU A 62 -16.06 -17.48 5.83
C LEU A 62 -16.90 -16.20 6.01
N THR A 63 -17.96 -16.25 6.81
CA THR A 63 -18.78 -15.06 7.12
C THR A 63 -17.95 -13.99 7.82
N ALA A 64 -17.11 -14.37 8.79
CA ALA A 64 -16.22 -13.45 9.48
C ALA A 64 -15.24 -12.75 8.53
N VAL A 65 -14.62 -13.49 7.60
CA VAL A 65 -13.72 -12.93 6.58
C VAL A 65 -14.49 -12.01 5.62
N HIS A 66 -15.68 -12.42 5.18
CA HIS A 66 -16.52 -11.62 4.30
C HIS A 66 -16.95 -10.28 4.92
N GLU A 67 -17.25 -10.28 6.22
CA GLU A 67 -17.64 -9.06 6.95
C GLU A 67 -16.50 -8.02 7.03
N LEU A 68 -15.23 -8.41 6.83
CA LEU A 68 -14.10 -7.48 6.83
C LEU A 68 -14.18 -6.43 5.71
N ARG A 69 -14.92 -6.71 4.63
CA ARG A 69 -15.16 -5.72 3.56
C ARG A 69 -15.90 -4.47 4.05
N ASN A 70 -16.58 -4.56 5.19
CA ASN A 70 -17.34 -3.47 5.80
C ASN A 70 -16.50 -2.64 6.79
N LEU A 71 -15.18 -2.87 6.87
CA LEU A 71 -14.29 -2.07 7.69
C LEU A 71 -14.30 -0.62 7.21
N SER A 72 -14.44 0.29 8.17
CA SER A 72 -14.48 1.74 7.93
C SER A 72 -13.27 2.41 8.56
N SER A 73 -12.89 3.58 8.03
CA SER A 73 -11.91 4.47 8.67
C SER A 73 -12.37 4.99 10.03
N ILE A 74 -13.68 4.99 10.32
CA ILE A 74 -14.24 5.48 11.58
C ILE A 74 -13.86 4.53 12.74
N PRO A 75 -13.05 4.96 13.72
CA PRO A 75 -12.50 4.06 14.75
C PRO A 75 -13.56 3.32 15.56
N ARG A 76 -14.66 4.00 15.93
CA ARG A 76 -15.76 3.40 16.69
C ARG A 76 -16.47 2.29 15.90
N ARG A 77 -16.77 2.54 14.61
CA ARG A 77 -17.44 1.55 13.74
C ARG A 77 -16.52 0.37 13.45
N ARG A 78 -15.25 0.66 13.17
CA ARG A 78 -14.21 -0.36 12.98
C ARG A 78 -14.10 -1.29 14.18
N ARG A 79 -13.94 -0.72 15.38
CA ARG A 79 -13.86 -1.52 16.63
C ARG A 79 -15.11 -2.36 16.84
N ALA A 80 -16.30 -1.79 16.64
CA ALA A 80 -17.55 -2.53 16.80
C ALA A 80 -17.65 -3.73 15.84
N LEU A 81 -17.23 -3.57 14.58
CA LEU A 81 -17.19 -4.65 13.61
C LEU A 81 -16.19 -5.74 14.00
N LEU A 82 -14.97 -5.35 14.42
CA LEU A 82 -13.97 -6.30 14.91
C LEU A 82 -14.45 -7.09 16.13
N GLU A 83 -15.11 -6.42 17.08
CA GLU A 83 -15.68 -7.09 18.24
C GLU A 83 -16.81 -8.06 17.86
N LYS A 84 -17.64 -7.71 16.85
CA LYS A 84 -18.65 -8.62 16.29
C LYS A 84 -18.00 -9.86 15.67
N ILE A 85 -16.95 -9.68 14.88
CA ILE A 85 -16.19 -10.78 14.26
C ILE A 85 -15.52 -11.65 15.32
N ALA A 86 -14.88 -11.05 16.33
CA ALA A 86 -14.27 -11.77 17.44
C ALA A 86 -15.31 -12.57 18.25
N LYS A 87 -16.52 -12.02 18.49
CA LYS A 87 -17.61 -12.76 19.15
C LYS A 87 -18.09 -13.95 18.31
N ALA A 88 -18.13 -13.82 16.98
CA ALA A 88 -18.54 -14.91 16.10
C ALA A 88 -17.50 -16.03 16.05
N THR A 89 -16.21 -15.67 16.12
CA THR A 89 -15.08 -16.60 15.98
C THR A 89 -14.52 -17.10 17.32
N THR A 90 -15.20 -16.77 18.43
CA THR A 90 -14.92 -17.31 19.76
C THR A 90 -15.97 -18.33 20.16
N CYS A 91 -15.53 -19.38 20.85
CA CYS A 91 -16.43 -20.32 21.51
C CYS A 91 -17.16 -19.65 22.70
N ILE A 92 -18.21 -20.30 23.21
CA ILE A 92 -19.01 -19.79 24.34
C ILE A 92 -18.17 -19.41 25.57
N HIS A 93 -17.11 -20.17 25.86
CA HIS A 93 -16.23 -19.93 27.02
C HIS A 93 -15.31 -18.71 26.87
N HIS A 94 -15.08 -18.22 25.65
CA HIS A 94 -14.15 -17.12 25.37
C HIS A 94 -14.84 -15.89 24.76
N ARG A 95 -16.17 -15.89 24.66
CA ARG A 95 -16.94 -14.79 24.07
C ARG A 95 -16.69 -13.43 24.75
N THR A 96 -16.39 -13.45 26.05
CA THR A 96 -16.05 -12.25 26.84
C THR A 96 -14.68 -11.67 26.48
N GLN A 97 -13.81 -12.41 25.78
CA GLN A 97 -12.51 -11.94 25.33
C GLN A 97 -12.59 -11.08 24.07
N ALA A 98 -13.74 -11.06 23.37
CA ALA A 98 -13.87 -10.37 22.10
C ALA A 98 -13.38 -8.90 22.08
N PRO A 99 -13.65 -8.06 23.10
CA PRO A 99 -13.07 -6.71 23.14
C PRO A 99 -11.55 -6.71 23.16
N ARG A 100 -10.91 -7.61 23.92
CA ARG A 100 -9.45 -7.72 24.00
C ARG A 100 -8.85 -8.26 22.70
N ILE A 101 -9.54 -9.18 22.04
CA ILE A 101 -9.12 -9.74 20.75
C ILE A 101 -9.17 -8.65 19.67
N ALA A 102 -10.24 -7.85 19.64
CA ALA A 102 -10.33 -6.71 18.72
C ALA A 102 -9.18 -5.70 18.92
N GLU A 103 -8.83 -5.39 20.17
CA GLU A 103 -7.68 -4.52 20.47
C GLU A 103 -6.35 -5.13 20.03
N LYS A 104 -6.19 -6.44 20.24
CA LYS A 104 -5.00 -7.16 19.78
C LYS A 104 -4.85 -7.03 18.27
N TRP A 105 -5.90 -7.26 17.49
CA TRP A 105 -5.86 -7.13 16.04
C TRP A 105 -5.54 -5.70 15.59
N LEU A 106 -6.09 -4.68 16.26
CA LEU A 106 -5.76 -3.28 15.96
C LEU A 106 -4.29 -2.97 16.23
N ALA A 107 -3.74 -3.46 17.33
CA ALA A 107 -2.33 -3.27 17.68
C ALA A 107 -1.39 -3.99 16.69
N GLU A 108 -1.71 -5.24 16.34
CA GLU A 108 -0.95 -6.02 15.36
C GLU A 108 -1.00 -5.39 13.96
N ALA A 109 -2.17 -4.88 13.54
CA ALA A 109 -2.31 -4.18 12.27
C ALA A 109 -1.47 -2.90 12.22
N LYS A 110 -1.41 -2.15 13.32
CA LYS A 110 -0.58 -0.95 13.43
C LYS A 110 0.91 -1.28 13.37
N ALA A 111 1.35 -2.32 14.09
CA ALA A 111 2.74 -2.77 14.05
C ALA A 111 3.13 -3.25 12.63
N LEU A 112 2.21 -3.92 11.92
CA LEU A 112 2.41 -4.33 10.54
C LEU A 112 2.52 -3.11 9.60
N GLU A 113 1.63 -2.13 9.73
CA GLU A 113 1.68 -0.88 8.98
C GLU A 113 3.02 -0.15 9.18
N GLU A 114 3.45 0.03 10.43
CA GLU A 114 4.74 0.65 10.76
C GLU A 114 5.91 -0.11 10.13
N THR A 115 5.85 -1.45 10.12
CA THR A 115 6.86 -2.31 9.49
C THR A 115 6.90 -2.10 7.97
N ILE A 116 5.74 -2.07 7.31
CA ILE A 116 5.65 -1.85 5.86
C ILE A 116 6.19 -0.47 5.50
N LEU A 117 5.80 0.58 6.23
CA LEU A 117 6.29 1.93 6.00
C LEU A 117 7.81 2.04 6.21
N MET A 118 8.36 1.35 7.21
CA MET A 118 9.81 1.26 7.41
C MET A 118 10.52 0.54 6.25
N ILE A 119 9.92 -0.51 5.69
CA ILE A 119 10.49 -1.21 4.53
C ILE A 119 10.45 -0.29 3.30
N LEU A 120 9.31 0.37 3.05
CA LEU A 120 9.13 1.26 1.92
C LEU A 120 10.05 2.49 1.98
N SER A 121 10.35 3.02 3.18
CA SER A 121 11.28 4.14 3.32
C SER A 121 12.74 3.78 3.01
N LYS A 122 13.09 2.49 3.04
CA LYS A 122 14.41 1.97 2.68
C LYS A 122 14.52 1.57 1.22
N GLN A 123 13.41 1.55 0.47
CA GLN A 123 13.45 1.25 -0.96
C GLN A 123 14.06 2.44 -1.71
N PRO A 124 14.96 2.20 -2.68
CA PRO A 124 15.38 3.27 -3.58
C PRO A 124 14.12 3.82 -4.25
N LYS A 125 14.00 5.16 -4.29
CA LYS A 125 12.90 5.80 -5.02
C LYS A 125 12.96 5.30 -6.46
N ARG A 126 11.88 4.71 -6.96
CA ARG A 126 11.79 4.21 -8.33
C ARG A 126 12.15 5.37 -9.26
N GLU A 127 13.20 5.17 -10.05
CA GLU A 127 13.52 6.04 -11.17
C GLU A 127 12.60 5.61 -12.32
N TYR A 128 11.72 6.50 -12.75
CA TYR A 128 10.90 6.26 -13.93
C TYR A 128 11.82 6.25 -15.15
N ILE A 129 11.67 5.23 -16.00
CA ILE A 129 12.31 5.20 -17.32
C ILE A 129 11.62 6.20 -18.24
N ASP A 130 12.33 6.73 -19.23
CA ASP A 130 11.92 7.89 -20.04
C ASP A 130 10.54 7.72 -20.72
N GLU A 131 10.14 6.49 -21.04
CA GLU A 131 8.81 6.20 -21.60
C GLU A 131 7.66 6.42 -20.60
N GLU A 132 7.89 6.20 -19.31
CA GLU A 132 6.91 6.41 -18.25
C GLU A 132 6.81 7.88 -17.82
N CYS A 133 7.81 8.70 -18.19
CA CYS A 133 7.88 10.13 -17.89
C CYS A 133 6.93 10.98 -18.75
N LYS A 134 6.48 10.49 -19.91
CA LYS A 134 5.51 11.19 -20.77
C LYS A 134 4.13 11.39 -20.10
N HIS A 135 3.86 10.66 -19.01
CA HIS A 135 2.57 10.67 -18.32
C HIS A 135 2.68 11.02 -16.82
N ALA A 136 3.89 11.34 -16.32
CA ALA A 136 4.10 11.67 -14.92
C ALA A 136 4.17 13.18 -14.72
N ASP A 137 3.52 13.69 -13.66
CA ASP A 137 3.66 15.09 -13.24
C ASP A 137 5.14 15.49 -13.16
N ASP A 138 5.50 16.61 -13.80
CA ASP A 138 6.85 17.10 -14.11
C ASP A 138 7.87 17.04 -12.94
N LYS A 139 7.40 16.93 -11.69
CA LYS A 139 8.24 16.87 -10.49
C LYS A 139 8.82 15.49 -10.17
N LYS A 140 8.51 14.44 -10.94
CA LYS A 140 8.97 13.06 -10.67
C LYS A 140 9.98 12.51 -11.68
N CYS A 141 10.29 13.27 -12.73
CA CYS A 141 11.27 12.89 -13.73
C CYS A 141 12.64 13.52 -13.43
N LYS A 142 13.69 12.73 -13.65
CA LYS A 142 15.09 13.01 -13.27
C LYS A 142 15.68 14.29 -13.91
N TYR A 143 14.98 14.89 -14.88
CA TYR A 143 15.50 16.01 -15.67
C TYR A 143 14.91 17.38 -15.32
N ALA A 144 13.96 17.49 -14.39
CA ALA A 144 13.27 18.77 -14.15
C ALA A 144 14.03 19.79 -13.29
N ALA A 145 15.21 19.46 -12.73
CA ALA A 145 15.90 20.36 -11.79
C ALA A 145 17.39 20.65 -12.08
N ASP A 146 18.08 19.86 -12.90
CA ASP A 146 19.55 19.96 -13.02
C ASP A 146 20.09 20.42 -14.40
N LYS A 147 19.25 20.96 -15.29
CA LYS A 147 19.70 21.60 -16.55
C LYS A 147 19.47 23.11 -16.66
N LEU A 148 19.33 23.81 -15.53
CA LEU A 148 19.38 25.28 -15.48
C LEU A 148 20.47 25.74 -14.52
N LYS A 149 21.71 25.33 -14.82
CA LYS A 149 22.93 26.00 -14.33
C LYS A 149 23.92 26.11 -15.48
N CYS A 150 23.64 27.01 -16.42
CA CYS A 150 24.74 27.79 -16.98
C CYS A 150 24.80 29.05 -16.12
N THR A 151 25.85 29.10 -15.31
CA THR A 151 26.24 30.20 -14.44
C THR A 151 26.37 31.48 -15.27
N ALA A 152 25.55 32.47 -14.95
CA ALA A 152 25.92 33.85 -15.17
C ALA A 152 27.05 34.21 -14.18
N ASP A 153 28.00 34.98 -14.68
CA ASP A 153 29.05 35.74 -13.97
C ASP A 153 30.41 35.04 -13.77
N GLU A 154 31.37 35.38 -14.65
CA GLU A 154 32.60 36.15 -14.37
C GLU A 154 33.69 35.77 -15.38
N TYR A 155 33.91 36.56 -16.44
CA TYR A 155 35.25 36.90 -16.96
C TYR A 155 35.18 38.30 -17.62
N GLU A 156 36.17 39.12 -17.31
CA GLU A 156 36.43 40.46 -17.83
C GLU A 156 36.51 40.52 -19.36
N TYR A 157 36.15 41.70 -19.89
CA TYR A 157 36.30 42.11 -21.29
C TYR A 157 37.71 41.85 -21.84
N ASP A 158 37.77 41.23 -23.01
CA ASP A 158 38.60 41.71 -24.12
C ASP A 158 37.93 41.30 -25.44
N ASP A 159 37.94 42.25 -26.39
CA ASP A 159 37.32 42.22 -27.72
C ASP A 159 37.62 40.94 -28.52
N ASP A 160 36.60 40.39 -29.20
CA ASP A 160 36.57 40.15 -30.66
C ASP A 160 35.46 39.14 -31.04
N GLU A 161 34.52 39.62 -31.88
CA GLU A 161 33.75 38.93 -32.94
C GLU A 161 33.01 37.59 -32.67
N ASP A 162 31.68 37.66 -32.88
CA ASP A 162 30.79 36.68 -33.54
C ASP A 162 30.69 35.21 -33.05
N ASP A 163 29.49 34.88 -32.54
CA ASP A 163 28.59 33.81 -33.03
C ASP A 163 27.79 33.13 -31.90
N ASP A 164 26.51 33.48 -31.84
CA ASP A 164 25.46 32.71 -31.17
C ASP A 164 25.17 31.44 -31.97
N GLU A 165 25.73 30.28 -31.58
CA GLU A 165 25.27 28.99 -32.12
C GLU A 165 25.25 27.90 -31.04
N CYS A 166 24.11 27.77 -30.36
CA CYS A 166 23.78 26.56 -29.63
C CYS A 166 23.33 25.50 -30.65
N GLU A 167 24.26 24.66 -31.06
CA GLU A 167 24.08 23.55 -32.00
C GLU A 167 23.00 22.56 -31.52
N TYR A 168 21.91 22.43 -32.29
CA TYR A 168 20.96 21.32 -32.19
C TYR A 168 21.41 20.21 -33.14
N THR A 169 21.83 19.07 -32.60
CA THR A 169 22.03 17.87 -33.42
C THR A 169 20.72 17.10 -33.54
N ASP A 170 19.88 17.48 -34.50
CA ASP A 170 18.88 16.58 -35.09
C ASP A 170 19.59 15.81 -36.21
N GLY A 171 19.91 14.54 -35.94
CA GLY A 171 20.46 13.62 -36.93
C GLY A 171 19.39 12.66 -37.42
N ASP A 172 18.74 13.03 -38.52
CA ASP A 172 18.03 12.12 -39.42
C ASP A 172 19.06 11.32 -40.22
N ASP A 173 18.92 9.99 -40.25
CA ASP A 173 19.41 9.13 -41.33
C ASP A 173 18.30 8.08 -41.60
N ASP A 174 17.62 8.28 -42.73
CA ASP A 174 16.77 7.30 -43.40
C ASP A 174 17.64 6.19 -44.03
N ASP A 175 17.17 4.94 -44.00
CA ASP A 175 17.01 4.09 -45.20
C ASP A 175 16.59 2.65 -44.82
N ASP A 176 15.31 2.39 -45.06
CA ASP A 176 14.70 1.31 -45.85
C ASP A 176 14.68 -0.19 -45.42
N ASP A 177 13.43 -0.66 -45.45
CA ASP A 177 12.91 -1.95 -45.96
C ASP A 177 13.19 -3.26 -45.20
N ASP A 178 12.14 -3.81 -44.56
CA ASP A 178 11.33 -4.85 -45.21
C ASP A 178 10.19 -5.40 -44.33
N ALA A 179 9.13 -5.82 -45.02
CA ALA A 179 7.81 -6.10 -44.50
C ALA A 179 7.64 -7.48 -43.81
N ALA A 180 6.60 -7.52 -42.96
CA ALA A 180 5.70 -8.65 -42.66
C ALA A 180 6.24 -9.85 -41.85
N TYR A 181 5.64 -10.08 -40.67
CA TYR A 181 4.62 -11.14 -40.51
C TYR A 181 4.01 -11.11 -39.10
N TRP A 182 2.68 -11.24 -39.02
CA TRP A 182 1.94 -11.49 -37.78
C TRP A 182 2.26 -12.87 -37.22
N ALA A 183 2.49 -12.98 -35.90
CA ALA A 183 2.21 -14.21 -35.16
C ALA A 183 1.94 -13.90 -33.68
N ILE A 184 0.65 -13.92 -33.36
CA ILE A 184 0.10 -14.20 -32.05
C ILE A 184 0.48 -15.64 -31.67
N ALA A 185 0.96 -15.84 -30.44
CA ALA A 185 0.84 -17.09 -29.69
C ALA A 185 0.69 -16.77 -28.21
#